data_AF-A0A951CH25-F1
#
_entry.id   AF-A0A951CH25-F1
#
_cell.length_a   1.000
_cell.length_b   1.000
_cell.length_c   1.000
_cell.angle_alpha   90.00
_cell.angle_beta   90.00
_cell.angle_gamma   90.00
#
_symmetry.space_group_name_H-M   'P 1'
#
loop_
_entity.id
_entity.type
_entity.pdbx_description
1 polymer ?
#
loop_
_entity_poly.entity_id
_entity_poly.type
_entity_poly.pdbx_seq_one_letter_code
_entity_poly.pdbx_strand_id
1 'polypeptide(L)'
;MRLAATVALALLIGALALGRAAAAERPSTLDVRIDAMTAHTLLSEPATLLADPARQAAATRRAHWTVFGFVLTQMFQALALFYLWSSGGAAALRDRLRRRLRNEWAVRFSFGAALALVARLAAFFPAFYLYRVDHV
;
A
#
# COMPACT_ATOMS: atom_id res chain seq x y z
N MET A 1 20.88 -22.14 2.14
CA MET A 1 19.68 -21.56 2.79
C MET A 1 19.37 -20.12 2.35
N ARG A 2 20.36 -19.21 2.22
CA ARG A 2 20.12 -17.81 1.80
C ARG A 2 19.50 -17.63 0.40
N LEU A 3 19.92 -18.44 -0.58
CA LEU A 3 19.38 -18.42 -1.95
C LEU A 3 17.91 -18.85 -2.04
N ALA A 4 17.50 -19.83 -1.23
CA ALA A 4 16.12 -20.32 -1.20
C ALA A 4 15.15 -19.25 -0.66
N ALA A 5 15.57 -18.49 0.36
CA ALA A 5 14.77 -17.41 0.93
C ALA A 5 14.56 -16.23 -0.04
N THR A 6 15.59 -15.87 -0.82
CA THR A 6 15.48 -14.83 -1.85
C THR A 6 14.59 -15.23 -3.02
N VAL A 7 14.65 -16.49 -3.45
CA VAL A 7 13.77 -17.00 -4.52
C VAL A 7 12.32 -17.08 -4.05
N ALA A 8 12.09 -17.54 -2.82
CA ALA A 8 10.75 -17.57 -2.24
C ALA A 8 10.14 -16.16 -2.10
N LEU A 9 10.94 -15.18 -1.68
CA LEU A 9 10.49 -13.78 -1.58
C LEU A 9 10.17 -13.17 -2.95
N ALA A 10 11.01 -13.41 -3.95
CA ALA A 10 10.78 -12.95 -5.32
C ALA A 10 9.52 -13.58 -5.93
N LEU A 11 9.30 -14.88 -5.70
CA LEU A 11 8.08 -15.59 -6.13
C LEU A 11 6.84 -15.04 -5.43
N LEU A 12 6.92 -14.72 -4.14
CA LEU A 12 5.81 -14.14 -3.39
C LEU A 12 5.44 -12.75 -3.93
N ILE A 13 6.43 -11.90 -4.21
CA ILE A 13 6.24 -10.58 -4.81
C ILE A 13 5.65 -10.70 -6.22
N GLY A 14 6.16 -11.64 -7.02
CA GLY A 14 5.63 -11.94 -8.36
C GLY A 14 4.17 -12.38 -8.31
N ALA A 15 3.83 -13.33 -7.44
CA ALA A 15 2.47 -13.83 -7.29
C ALA A 15 1.47 -12.73 -6.85
N LEU A 16 1.88 -11.84 -5.95
CA LEU A 16 1.08 -10.68 -5.52
C LEU A 16 0.86 -9.65 -6.65
N ALA A 17 1.85 -9.48 -7.53
CA ALA A 17 1.74 -8.59 -8.69
C ALA A 17 0.82 -9.17 -9.78
N LEU A 18 0.97 -10.46 -10.09
CA LEU A 18 0.15 -11.16 -11.08
C LEU A 18 -1.33 -11.25 -10.66
N GLY A 19 -1.62 -11.47 -9.37
CA GLY A 19 -2.99 -11.52 -8.87
C GLY A 19 -3.75 -10.20 -8.99
N ARG A 20 -3.05 -9.05 -9.00
CA ARG A 20 -3.68 -7.73 -9.22
C ARG A 20 -3.98 -7.44 -10.69
N ALA A 21 -3.16 -7.93 -11.62
CA ALA A 21 -3.36 -7.73 -13.04
C ALA A 21 -4.60 -8.50 -13.56
N ALA A 22 -4.79 -9.74 -13.11
CA ALA A 22 -5.90 -10.59 -13.55
C ALA A 22 -7.29 -10.09 -13.13
N ALA A 23 -7.38 -9.21 -12.11
CA ALA A 23 -8.65 -8.61 -11.68
C ALA A 23 -9.11 -7.44 -12.58
N ALA A 24 -8.24 -6.91 -13.44
CA ALA A 24 -8.50 -5.70 -14.21
C ALA A 24 -9.16 -5.93 -15.58
N GLU A 25 -9.17 -7.16 -16.11
CA GLU A 25 -9.56 -7.45 -17.50
C GLU A 25 -11.06 -7.70 -17.73
N ARG A 26 -11.91 -7.68 -16.70
CA ARG A 26 -13.35 -7.84 -16.92
C ARG A 26 -13.95 -6.51 -17.38
N PRO A 27 -14.63 -6.46 -18.55
CA PRO A 27 -15.29 -5.25 -19.00
C PRO A 27 -16.27 -4.80 -17.92
N SER A 28 -16.01 -3.60 -17.40
CA SER A 28 -16.80 -3.06 -16.31
C SER A 28 -18.14 -2.61 -16.85
N THR A 29 -19.17 -2.56 -15.99
CA THR A 29 -20.46 -1.98 -16.40
C THR A 29 -20.36 -0.49 -16.76
N LEU A 30 -19.23 0.16 -16.44
CA LEU A 30 -18.91 1.51 -16.91
C LEU A 30 -18.56 1.49 -18.40
N ASP A 31 -17.71 0.55 -18.82
CA ASP A 31 -17.24 0.42 -20.20
C ASP A 31 -18.42 0.16 -21.15
N VAL A 32 -19.33 -0.74 -20.75
CA VAL A 32 -20.58 -1.01 -21.50
C VAL A 32 -21.46 0.24 -21.64
N ARG A 33 -21.47 1.14 -20.64
CA ARG A 33 -22.26 2.38 -20.69
C ARG A 33 -21.58 3.46 -21.53
N ILE A 34 -20.25 3.54 -21.47
CA ILE A 34 -19.44 4.47 -22.28
C ILE A 34 -19.55 4.09 -23.76
N ASP A 35 -19.48 2.80 -24.09
CA ASP A 35 -19.64 2.30 -25.45
C ASP A 35 -21.04 2.55 -26.03
N ALA A 36 -22.05 2.71 -25.16
CA ALA A 36 -23.40 3.06 -25.55
C ALA A 36 -23.62 4.59 -25.75
N MET A 37 -22.65 5.44 -25.39
CA MET A 37 -22.76 6.89 -25.54
C MET A 37 -22.30 7.36 -26.93
N THR A 38 -23.00 8.36 -27.50
CA THR A 38 -22.61 8.98 -28.76
C THR A 38 -21.28 9.73 -28.64
N ALA A 39 -20.44 9.67 -29.68
CA ALA A 39 -19.15 10.35 -29.74
C ALA A 39 -19.23 11.86 -29.45
N HIS A 40 -20.32 12.51 -29.87
CA HIS A 40 -20.55 13.92 -29.55
C HIS A 40 -20.65 14.14 -28.04
N THR A 41 -21.45 13.33 -27.34
CA THR A 41 -21.64 13.41 -25.88
C THR A 41 -20.34 13.14 -25.13
N LEU A 42 -19.49 12.24 -25.64
CA LEU A 42 -18.17 11.95 -25.06
C LEU A 42 -17.20 13.13 -25.12
N LEU A 43 -17.30 13.96 -26.17
CA LEU A 43 -16.39 15.07 -26.44
C LEU A 43 -16.91 16.42 -25.93
N SER A 44 -18.23 16.55 -25.75
CA SER A 44 -18.86 17.81 -25.34
C SER A 44 -19.11 17.91 -23.83
N GLU A 45 -19.29 16.78 -23.15
CA GLU A 45 -19.61 16.77 -21.72
C GLU A 45 -18.34 16.62 -20.86
N PRO A 46 -18.25 17.33 -19.71
CA PRO A 46 -17.16 17.14 -18.76
C PRO A 46 -17.22 15.75 -18.11
N ALA A 47 -16.07 15.15 -17.83
CA ALA A 47 -15.93 13.80 -17.26
C ALA A 47 -16.79 13.54 -16.00
N THR A 48 -17.12 14.58 -15.25
CA THR A 48 -18.02 14.54 -14.09
C THR A 48 -19.48 14.25 -14.44
N LEU A 49 -19.95 14.55 -15.65
CA LEU A 49 -21.32 14.26 -16.10
C LEU A 49 -21.44 12.92 -16.83
N LEU A 50 -20.32 12.37 -17.33
CA LEU A 50 -20.29 11.05 -17.96
C LEU A 50 -20.32 9.91 -16.94
N ALA A 51 -19.72 10.11 -15.77
CA ALA A 51 -19.72 9.12 -14.70
C ALA A 51 -21.08 9.02 -14.01
N ASP A 52 -21.49 7.81 -13.64
CA ASP A 52 -22.73 7.56 -12.91
C ASP A 52 -22.72 8.31 -11.55
N PRO A 53 -23.70 9.19 -11.28
CA PRO A 53 -23.75 9.97 -10.05
C PRO A 53 -23.81 9.11 -8.79
N ALA A 54 -24.42 7.91 -8.84
CA ALA A 54 -24.42 6.98 -7.71
C ALA A 54 -23.01 6.45 -7.41
N ARG A 55 -22.22 6.15 -8.46
CA ARG A 55 -20.81 5.75 -8.32
C ARG A 55 -19.91 6.89 -7.89
N GLN A 56 -20.17 8.13 -8.32
CA GLN A 56 -19.41 9.28 -7.83
C GLN A 56 -19.67 9.55 -6.34
N ALA A 57 -20.91 9.43 -5.88
CA ALA A 57 -21.25 9.56 -4.47
C ALA A 57 -20.64 8.44 -3.60
N ALA A 58 -20.47 7.23 -4.16
CA ALA A 58 -19.75 6.15 -3.50
C ALA A 58 -18.24 6.38 -3.51
N ALA A 59 -17.67 6.84 -4.62
CA ALA A 59 -16.24 7.13 -4.77
C ALA A 59 -15.78 8.29 -3.86
N THR A 60 -16.58 9.36 -3.75
CA THR A 60 -16.29 10.49 -2.86
C THR A 60 -16.36 10.09 -1.38
N ARG A 61 -17.33 9.25 -1.00
CA ARG A 61 -17.38 8.66 0.34
C ARG A 61 -16.16 7.79 0.61
N ARG A 62 -15.81 6.89 -0.31
CA ARG A 62 -14.63 6.03 -0.20
C ARG A 62 -13.35 6.87 -0.08
N ALA A 63 -13.19 7.91 -0.90
CA ALA A 63 -12.05 8.81 -0.90
C ALA A 63 -11.83 9.50 0.46
N HIS A 64 -12.90 9.98 1.10
CA HIS A 64 -12.79 10.60 2.43
C HIS A 64 -12.21 9.64 3.48
N TRP A 65 -12.69 8.39 3.49
CA TRP A 65 -12.22 7.39 4.43
C TRP A 65 -10.81 6.88 4.11
N THR A 66 -10.45 6.74 2.82
CA THR A 66 -9.09 6.33 2.42
C THR A 66 -8.06 7.39 2.75
N VAL A 67 -8.37 8.67 2.56
CA VAL A 67 -7.45 9.77 2.95
C VAL A 67 -7.20 9.73 4.45
N PHE A 68 -8.24 9.57 5.27
CA PHE A 68 -8.07 9.48 6.72
C PHE A 68 -7.23 8.27 7.13
N GLY A 69 -7.52 7.09 6.57
CA GLY A 69 -6.73 5.89 6.85
C GLY A 69 -5.27 5.99 6.37
N PHE A 70 -5.02 6.68 5.26
CA PHE A 70 -3.65 6.97 4.80
C PHE A 70 -2.91 7.86 5.81
N VAL A 71 -3.52 8.98 6.24
CA VAL A 71 -2.92 9.88 7.23
C VAL A 71 -2.63 9.14 8.54
N LEU A 72 -3.58 8.33 9.01
CA LEU A 72 -3.41 7.53 10.23
C LEU A 72 -2.26 6.52 10.07
N THR A 73 -2.14 5.91 8.88
CA THR A 73 -1.01 5.03 8.56
C THR A 73 0.33 5.76 8.66
N GLN A 74 0.44 6.95 8.08
CA GLN A 74 1.68 7.73 8.15
C GLN A 74 1.99 8.18 9.59
N MET A 75 0.98 8.59 10.36
CA MET A 75 1.13 8.96 11.76
C MET A 75 1.67 7.80 12.60
N PHE A 76 1.09 6.60 12.50
CA PHE A 76 1.53 5.44 13.27
C PHE A 76 2.95 5.02 12.89
N GLN A 77 3.31 5.07 11.60
CA GLN A 77 4.68 4.81 11.17
C GLN A 77 5.66 5.83 11.75
N ALA A 78 5.32 7.12 11.68
CA ALA A 78 6.15 8.20 12.23
C ALA A 78 6.31 8.06 13.74
N LEU A 79 5.23 7.79 14.49
CA LEU A 79 5.25 7.56 15.93
C LEU A 79 6.11 6.35 16.31
N ALA A 80 5.97 5.24 15.60
CA ALA A 80 6.76 4.03 15.89
C ALA A 80 8.25 4.25 15.64
N LEU A 81 8.61 4.90 14.53
CA LEU A 81 10.00 5.24 14.23
C LEU A 81 10.56 6.28 15.21
N PHE A 82 9.76 7.28 15.57
CA PHE A 82 10.13 8.28 16.57
C PHE A 82 10.35 7.65 17.95
N TYR A 83 9.46 6.75 18.37
CA TYR A 83 9.61 6.00 19.61
C TYR A 83 10.87 5.11 19.60
N LEU A 84 11.13 4.43 18.49
CA LEU A 84 12.33 3.60 18.34
C LEU A 84 13.63 4.43 18.37
N TRP A 85 13.56 5.67 17.87
CA TRP A 85 14.66 6.62 17.92
C TRP A 85 14.85 7.20 19.33
N SER A 86 13.79 7.67 19.98
CA SER A 86 13.84 8.30 21.31
C SER A 86 14.19 7.31 22.43
N SER A 87 13.79 6.05 22.29
CA SER A 87 14.14 4.97 23.23
C SER A 87 15.57 4.44 23.06
N GLY A 88 16.33 4.90 22.05
CA GLY A 88 17.66 4.37 21.72
C GLY A 88 17.65 2.94 21.13
N GLY A 89 16.46 2.36 20.90
CA GLY A 89 16.32 1.02 20.32
C GLY A 89 16.94 0.90 18.92
N ALA A 90 16.90 1.97 18.13
CA ALA A 90 17.57 2.03 16.82
C ALA A 90 19.10 1.85 16.93
N ALA A 91 19.74 2.47 17.92
CA ALA A 91 21.18 2.33 18.15
C ALA A 91 21.52 0.91 18.63
N ALA A 92 20.77 0.39 19.60
CA ALA A 92 20.95 -0.98 20.10
C ALA A 92 20.76 -2.04 19.00
N LEU A 93 19.78 -1.83 18.10
CA LEU A 93 19.52 -2.71 16.95
C LEU A 93 20.68 -2.68 15.95
N ARG A 94 21.19 -1.49 15.63
CA ARG A 94 22.35 -1.31 14.74
C ARG A 94 23.59 -2.00 15.31
N ASP A 95 23.86 -1.83 16.60
CA ASP A 95 25.00 -2.45 17.27
C ASP A 95 24.88 -3.97 17.31
N ARG A 96 23.68 -4.50 17.58
CA ARG A 96 23.42 -5.94 17.55
C ARG A 96 23.60 -6.53 16.15
N LEU A 97 23.19 -5.81 15.10
CA LEU A 97 23.41 -6.20 13.70
C LEU A 97 24.90 -6.18 13.33
N ARG A 98 25.64 -5.15 13.73
CA ARG A 98 27.08 -5.03 13.49
C ARG A 98 27.87 -6.16 14.15
N ARG A 99 27.45 -6.62 15.34
CA ARG A 99 28.06 -7.78 16.01
C ARG A 99 27.78 -9.11 15.30
N ARG A 100 26.65 -9.25 14.59
CA ARG A 100 26.27 -10.48 13.88
C ARG A 100 26.73 -10.54 12.43
N LEU A 101 26.89 -9.40 11.76
CA LEU A 101 27.18 -9.32 10.33
C LEU A 101 28.53 -8.64 10.11
N ARG A 102 29.49 -9.36 9.53
CA ARG A 102 30.82 -8.81 9.17
C ARG A 102 30.80 -7.82 8.00
N ASN A 103 29.75 -7.84 7.17
CA ASN A 103 29.66 -7.01 5.97
C ASN A 103 28.82 -5.75 6.24
N GLU A 104 29.41 -4.57 6.00
CA GLU A 104 28.78 -3.27 6.22
C GLU A 104 27.55 -3.05 5.33
N TRP A 105 27.57 -3.55 4.10
CA TRP A 105 26.42 -3.49 3.18
C TRP A 105 25.24 -4.30 3.72
N ALA A 106 25.52 -5.49 4.27
CA ALA A 106 24.51 -6.33 4.88
C ALA A 106 23.93 -5.68 6.15
N VAL A 107 24.75 -4.99 6.95
CA VAL A 107 24.28 -4.25 8.13
C VAL A 107 23.33 -3.11 7.72
N ARG A 108 23.69 -2.30 6.71
CA ARG A 108 22.84 -1.21 6.20
C ARG A 108 21.51 -1.72 5.66
N PHE A 109 21.55 -2.77 4.84
CA PHE A 109 20.33 -3.37 4.30
C PHE A 109 19.44 -3.95 5.40
N SER A 110 20.01 -4.73 6.33
CA SER A 110 19.25 -5.37 7.41
C SER A 110 18.65 -4.35 8.37
N PHE A 111 19.37 -3.26 8.64
CA PHE A 111 18.89 -2.17 9.47
C PHE A 111 17.71 -1.44 8.80
N GLY A 112 17.85 -1.10 7.52
CA GLY A 112 16.75 -0.52 6.73
C GLY A 112 15.53 -1.45 6.66
N ALA A 113 15.75 -2.74 6.42
CA ALA A 113 14.69 -3.74 6.39
C ALA A 113 13.98 -3.89 7.74
N ALA A 114 14.71 -3.84 8.85
CA ALA A 114 14.13 -3.89 10.19
C ALA A 114 13.29 -2.64 10.49
N LEU A 115 13.77 -1.45 10.11
CA LEU A 115 12.98 -0.21 10.23
C LEU A 115 11.71 -0.25 9.38
N ALA A 116 11.83 -0.72 8.13
CA ALA A 116 10.69 -0.90 7.24
C ALA A 116 9.68 -1.90 7.83
N LEU A 117 10.15 -2.99 8.46
CA LEU A 117 9.29 -3.97 9.11
C LEU A 117 8.56 -3.38 10.32
N VAL A 118 9.26 -2.61 11.18
CA VAL A 118 8.64 -1.90 12.31
C VAL A 118 7.56 -0.93 11.82
N ALA A 119 7.85 -0.15 10.78
CA ALA A 119 6.87 0.74 10.16
C ALA A 119 5.67 -0.06 9.60
N ARG A 120 5.91 -1.20 8.95
CA ARG A 120 4.85 -2.08 8.43
C ARG A 120 3.95 -2.64 9.53
N LEU A 121 4.54 -3.04 10.65
CA LEU A 121 3.81 -3.54 11.82
C LEU A 121 2.97 -2.43 12.48
N ALA A 122 3.53 -1.22 12.61
CA ALA A 122 2.78 -0.06 13.12
C ALA A 122 1.62 0.32 12.18
N ALA A 123 1.83 0.22 10.88
CA ALA A 123 0.83 0.45 9.84
C ALA A 123 -0.25 -0.64 9.75
N PHE A 124 -0.11 -1.76 10.48
CA PHE A 124 -1.04 -2.87 10.41
C PHE A 124 -2.44 -2.49 10.91
N PHE A 125 -2.52 -1.74 12.02
CA PHE A 125 -3.79 -1.27 12.59
C PHE A 125 -4.60 -0.39 11.62
N PRO A 126 -4.05 0.67 11.03
CA PRO A 126 -4.78 1.48 10.06
C PRO A 126 -5.04 0.73 8.73
N ALA A 127 -4.19 -0.22 8.34
CA ALA A 127 -4.48 -1.08 7.18
C ALA A 127 -5.69 -1.99 7.41
N PHE A 128 -5.86 -2.52 8.63
CA PHE A 128 -7.05 -3.30 8.99
C PHE A 128 -8.32 -2.43 9.00
N TYR A 129 -8.22 -1.19 9.49
CA TYR A 129 -9.31 -0.22 9.42
C TYR A 129 -9.72 0.06 7.98
N LEU A 130 -8.76 0.33 7.09
CA LEU A 130 -9.01 0.54 5.66
C LEU A 130 -9.64 -0.69 5.00
N TYR A 131 -9.19 -1.90 5.33
CA TYR A 131 -9.79 -3.14 4.83
C TYR A 131 -11.26 -3.26 5.21
N ARG A 132 -11.61 -2.91 6.45
CA ARG A 132 -13.02 -2.89 6.92
C ARG A 132 -13.86 -1.85 6.19
N VAL A 133 -13.34 -0.65 5.97
CA VAL A 133 -14.02 0.40 5.20
C VAL A 133 -14.25 -0.04 3.75
N ASP A 134 -13.33 -0.81 3.18
CA ASP A 134 -13.43 -1.29 1.79
C ASP A 134 -14.52 -2.35 1.56
N HIS A 135 -14.89 -3.08 2.62
CA HIS A 135 -15.81 -4.24 2.61
C HIS A 135 -17.14 -4.00 3.33
N VAL A 136 -17.42 -2.76 3.75
CA VAL A 136 -18.71 -2.31 4.31
C VAL A 136 -19.40 -1.43 3.27
#